data_AF-A0A956NI79-F1
#
_entry.id   AF-A0A956NI79-F1
#
_cell.length_a   1.000
_cell.length_b   1.000
_cell.length_c   1.000
_cell.angle_alpha   90.00
_cell.angle_beta   90.00
_cell.angle_gamma   90.00
#
_symmetry.space_group_name_H-M   'P 1'
#
loop_
_entity.id
_entity.type
_entity.pdbx_description
1 polymer ?
#
loop_
_entity_poly.entity_id
_entity_poly.type
_entity_poly.pdbx_seq_one_letter_code
_entity_poly.pdbx_strand_id
1 'polypeptide(L)'
;RTEFIARATSMLDEIQDGLYARAKAAKEEATVRIDDRKAFEEYFAEDAPGGFAAAHWSEEPEVEEILKGLKVTPRCIPMDAEEEDGKCIFTGKASKKRVVFARSY
;
A
#
# COMPACT_ATOMS: atom_id res chain seq x y z
N ARG A 1 -20.46 11.70 -39.30
CA ARG A 1 -19.43 12.50 -38.60
C ARG A 1 -19.73 12.64 -37.11
N THR A 2 -20.89 13.15 -36.70
CA THR A 2 -21.26 13.32 -35.27
C THR A 2 -21.32 11.99 -34.52
N GLU A 3 -21.94 10.95 -35.13
CA GLU A 3 -22.01 9.60 -34.55
C GLU A 3 -20.63 8.99 -34.29
N PHE A 4 -19.71 9.11 -35.25
CA PHE A 4 -18.34 8.63 -35.11
C PHE A 4 -17.61 9.31 -33.94
N ILE A 5 -17.73 10.65 -33.83
CA ILE A 5 -17.11 11.41 -32.73
C ILE A 5 -17.69 10.95 -31.39
N ALA A 6 -19.01 10.87 -31.26
CA ALA A 6 -19.66 10.44 -30.02
C ALA A 6 -19.25 9.01 -29.62
N ARG A 7 -19.20 8.08 -30.58
CA ARG A 7 -18.78 6.70 -30.34
C ARG A 7 -17.31 6.59 -29.95
N ALA A 8 -16.44 7.36 -30.59
CA ALA A 8 -15.01 7.37 -30.25
C ALA A 8 -14.78 7.87 -28.82
N THR A 9 -15.47 8.94 -28.41
CA THR A 9 -15.40 9.45 -27.03
C THR A 9 -15.92 8.41 -26.02
N SER A 10 -17.11 7.85 -26.23
CA SER A 10 -17.67 6.80 -25.35
C SER A 10 -16.71 5.61 -25.19
N MET A 11 -16.12 5.16 -26.30
CA MET A 11 -15.19 4.03 -26.26
C MET A 11 -13.91 4.36 -25.47
N LEU A 12 -13.39 5.58 -25.58
CA LEU A 12 -12.23 6.00 -24.80
C LEU A 12 -12.56 6.12 -23.30
N ASP A 13 -13.73 6.63 -22.96
CA ASP A 13 -14.21 6.70 -21.58
C ASP A 13 -14.36 5.29 -20.99
N GLU A 14 -14.98 4.36 -21.72
CA GLU A 14 -15.13 2.97 -21.30
C GLU A 14 -13.78 2.26 -21.10
N ILE A 15 -12.81 2.50 -21.99
CA ILE A 15 -11.44 1.96 -21.84
C ILE A 15 -10.79 2.52 -20.58
N GLN A 16 -10.89 3.83 -20.36
CA GLN A 16 -10.29 4.49 -19.20
C GLN A 16 -10.91 4.00 -17.89
N ASP A 17 -12.23 3.92 -17.82
CA ASP A 17 -12.96 3.44 -16.66
C ASP A 17 -12.64 1.97 -16.38
N GLY A 18 -12.58 1.14 -17.42
CA GLY A 18 -12.21 -0.27 -17.29
C GLY A 18 -10.78 -0.48 -16.79
N LEU A 19 -9.81 0.29 -17.31
CA LEU A 19 -8.42 0.23 -16.85
C LEU A 19 -8.29 0.72 -15.41
N TYR A 20 -8.94 1.84 -15.07
CA TYR A 20 -8.93 2.39 -13.72
C TYR A 20 -9.55 1.41 -12.70
N ALA A 21 -10.73 0.86 -13.00
CA ALA A 21 -11.40 -0.09 -12.11
C ALA A 21 -10.54 -1.33 -11.85
N ARG A 22 -9.92 -1.89 -12.90
CA ARG A 22 -9.00 -3.03 -12.77
C ARG A 22 -7.76 -2.70 -11.93
N ALA A 23 -7.13 -1.55 -12.19
CA ALA A 23 -5.96 -1.13 -11.44
C ALA A 23 -6.30 -0.85 -9.96
N LYS A 24 -7.45 -0.24 -9.70
CA LYS A 24 -7.95 0.01 -8.34
C LYS A 24 -8.18 -1.30 -7.59
N ALA A 25 -8.88 -2.26 -8.19
CA ALA A 25 -9.13 -3.57 -7.59
C ALA A 25 -7.82 -4.33 -7.32
N ALA A 26 -6.90 -4.36 -8.30
CA ALA A 26 -5.60 -5.01 -8.13
C ALA A 26 -4.78 -4.37 -6.99
N LYS A 27 -4.83 -3.03 -6.86
CA LYS A 27 -4.17 -2.32 -5.75
C LYS A 27 -4.79 -2.70 -4.40
N GLU A 28 -6.10 -2.75 -4.31
CA GLU A 28 -6.83 -3.12 -3.08
C GLU A 28 -6.54 -4.56 -2.68
N GLU A 29 -6.55 -5.50 -3.63
CA GLU A 29 -6.20 -6.91 -3.39
C GLU A 29 -4.73 -7.10 -3.00
N ALA A 30 -3.82 -6.30 -3.56
CA ALA A 30 -2.40 -6.32 -3.22
C ALA A 30 -2.04 -5.51 -1.97
N THR A 31 -3.02 -4.99 -1.23
CA THR A 31 -2.81 -4.25 0.02
C THR A 31 -3.28 -5.08 1.21
N VAL A 32 -2.36 -5.45 2.10
CA VAL A 32 -2.66 -6.23 3.31
C VAL A 32 -2.52 -5.38 4.57
N ARG A 33 -3.36 -5.61 5.58
CA ARG A 33 -3.16 -5.06 6.93
C ARG A 33 -2.31 -6.04 7.74
N ILE A 34 -1.28 -5.54 8.41
CA ILE A 34 -0.37 -6.35 9.23
C ILE A 34 -0.21 -5.71 10.60
N ASP A 35 -0.35 -6.53 11.65
CA ASP A 35 -0.32 -6.09 13.05
C ASP A 35 0.85 -6.68 13.85
N ASP A 36 1.59 -7.62 13.25
CA ASP A 36 2.70 -8.28 13.91
C ASP A 36 3.98 -8.22 13.06
N ARG A 37 5.12 -8.16 13.77
CA ARG A 37 6.44 -8.06 13.14
C ARG A 37 6.77 -9.26 12.27
N LYS A 38 6.40 -10.46 12.71
CA LYS A 38 6.79 -11.70 12.03
C LYS A 38 6.10 -11.80 10.66
N ALA A 39 4.80 -11.55 10.59
CA ALA A 39 4.05 -11.49 9.35
C ALA A 39 4.58 -10.38 8.43
N PHE A 40 5.02 -9.24 8.98
CA PHE A 40 5.65 -8.18 8.18
C PHE A 40 6.95 -8.64 7.54
N GLU A 41 7.83 -9.29 8.32
CA GLU A 41 9.10 -9.84 7.82
C GLU A 41 8.86 -10.96 6.79
N GLU A 42 7.89 -11.86 7.01
CA GLU A 42 7.50 -12.92 6.08
C GLU A 42 6.90 -12.36 4.77
N TYR A 43 6.04 -11.33 4.85
CA TYR A 43 5.44 -10.69 3.68
C TYR A 43 6.46 -10.01 2.77
N PHE A 44 7.57 -9.55 3.34
CA PHE A 44 8.68 -8.93 2.62
C PHE A 44 9.95 -9.80 2.54
N ALA A 45 9.83 -11.12 2.71
CA ALA A 45 10.93 -12.06 2.44
C ALA A 45 11.28 -12.08 0.94
N GLU A 46 12.54 -12.37 0.57
CA GLU A 46 13.05 -12.21 -0.81
C GLU A 46 12.22 -12.95 -1.89
N ASP A 47 11.66 -14.11 -1.56
CA ASP A 47 10.85 -14.92 -2.49
C ASP A 47 9.34 -14.62 -2.42
N ALA A 48 8.90 -13.70 -1.55
CA ALA A 48 7.50 -13.32 -1.43
C ALA A 48 7.10 -12.39 -2.59
N PRO A 49 5.89 -12.54 -3.17
CA PRO A 49 5.40 -11.65 -4.23
C PRO A 49 5.33 -10.19 -3.78
N GLY A 50 5.25 -9.95 -2.47
CA GLY A 50 5.18 -8.62 -1.87
C GLY A 50 3.91 -7.87 -2.27
N GLY A 51 3.94 -6.56 -2.10
CA GLY A 51 2.82 -5.67 -2.37
C GLY A 51 2.84 -4.49 -1.42
N PHE A 52 1.66 -3.96 -1.10
CA PHE A 52 1.50 -2.94 -0.06
C PHE A 52 1.16 -3.60 1.28
N ALA A 53 1.78 -3.12 2.35
CA ALA A 53 1.43 -3.49 3.72
C ALA A 53 1.04 -2.25 4.51
N ALA A 54 -0.15 -2.25 5.12
CA ALA A 54 -0.62 -1.21 6.03
C ALA A 54 -0.39 -1.66 7.48
N ALA A 55 0.57 -1.04 8.14
CA ALA A 55 0.96 -1.40 9.51
C ALA A 55 1.14 -0.17 10.40
N HIS A 56 0.95 -0.37 11.70
CA HIS A 56 1.29 0.64 12.70
C HIS A 56 2.81 0.79 12.83
N TRP A 57 3.27 2.03 12.92
CA TRP A 57 4.68 2.38 12.86
C TRP A 57 5.03 3.56 13.75
N SER A 58 6.31 3.65 14.12
CA SER A 58 6.94 4.75 14.84
C SER A 58 8.25 5.14 14.13
N GLU A 59 8.49 6.43 13.98
CA GLU A 59 9.66 7.00 13.29
C GLU A 59 10.91 6.99 14.19
N GLU A 60 11.49 5.81 14.36
CA GLU A 60 12.68 5.60 15.20
C GLU A 60 13.84 5.07 14.36
N PRO A 61 15.10 5.49 14.61
CA PRO A 61 16.27 5.06 13.83
C PRO A 61 16.44 3.54 13.78
N GLU A 62 16.15 2.84 14.88
CA GLU A 62 16.23 1.38 14.97
C GLU A 62 15.25 0.70 14.00
N VAL A 63 14.08 1.30 13.77
CA VAL A 63 13.09 0.80 12.83
C VAL A 63 13.53 1.03 11.38
N GLU A 64 14.15 2.18 11.11
CA GLU A 64 14.71 2.48 9.80
C GLU A 64 15.75 1.43 9.37
N GLU A 65 16.64 1.01 10.28
CA GLU A 65 17.63 -0.03 10.00
C GLU A 65 17.01 -1.41 9.72
N ILE A 66 15.94 -1.78 10.45
CA ILE A 66 15.18 -3.01 10.17
C ILE A 66 14.58 -2.95 8.76
N LEU A 67 13.94 -1.83 8.41
CA LEU A 67 13.30 -1.64 7.10
C LEU A 67 14.31 -1.65 5.96
N LYS A 68 15.51 -1.06 6.15
CA LYS A 68 16.64 -1.16 5.21
C LYS A 68 17.04 -2.61 4.96
N GLY A 69 17.16 -3.42 6.02
CA GLY A 69 17.46 -4.85 5.91
C GLY A 69 16.43 -5.63 5.09
N LEU A 70 15.16 -5.24 5.17
CA LEU A 70 14.06 -5.84 4.40
C LEU A 70 13.92 -5.28 2.97
N LYS A 71 14.69 -4.23 2.60
CA LYS A 71 14.53 -3.46 1.36
C LYS A 71 13.11 -2.86 1.23
N VAL A 72 12.54 -2.42 2.35
CA VAL A 72 11.19 -1.86 2.45
C VAL A 72 11.26 -0.41 2.90
N THR A 73 10.37 0.43 2.38
CA THR A 73 10.27 1.84 2.80
C THR A 73 8.82 2.22 3.10
N PRO A 74 8.57 3.13 4.08
CA PRO A 74 7.28 3.78 4.20
C PRO A 74 7.03 4.62 2.95
N ARG A 75 5.86 4.46 2.33
CA ARG A 75 5.46 5.12 1.08
C ARG A 75 4.67 6.38 1.35
N CYS A 76 3.65 6.26 2.20
CA CYS A 76 2.83 7.38 2.63
C CYS A 76 1.98 7.02 3.85
N ILE A 77 1.44 8.06 4.48
CA ILE A 77 0.31 7.98 5.40
C ILE A 77 -0.93 8.42 4.59
N PRO A 78 -1.91 7.55 4.33
CA PRO A 78 -3.09 7.92 3.56
C PRO A 78 -3.85 9.07 4.22
N MET A 79 -4.31 10.04 3.43
CA MET A 79 -5.04 11.21 3.95
C MET A 79 -6.41 10.82 4.54
N ASP A 80 -7.02 9.81 3.93
CA ASP A 80 -8.28 9.16 4.30
C ASP A 80 -8.06 7.92 5.19
N ALA A 81 -6.87 7.75 5.76
CA ALA A 81 -6.60 6.66 6.69
C ALA A 81 -7.55 6.75 7.89
N GLU A 82 -8.17 5.62 8.23
CA GLU A 82 -8.93 5.46 9.47
C GLU A 82 -8.04 5.81 10.67
N GLU A 83 -8.58 6.62 11.58
CA GLU A 83 -7.95 6.83 12.88
C GLU A 83 -8.18 5.59 13.75
N GLU A 84 -7.10 4.88 14.00
CA GLU A 84 -7.08 3.62 14.73
C GLU A 84 -5.93 3.67 15.74
N ASP A 85 -6.24 3.48 17.02
CA ASP A 85 -5.21 3.34 18.04
C ASP A 85 -4.57 1.96 17.93
N GLY A 86 -3.27 1.95 17.68
CA GLY A 86 -2.46 0.75 17.59
C GLY A 86 -1.07 0.95 18.16
N LYS A 87 -0.21 -0.03 17.92
CA LYS A 87 1.18 -0.02 18.38
C LYS A 87 2.11 -0.34 17.22
N CYS A 88 3.21 0.38 17.14
CA CYS A 88 4.28 0.09 16.19
C CYS A 88 4.65 -1.39 16.28
N ILE A 89 4.62 -2.09 15.14
CA ILE A 89 4.89 -3.53 15.08
C ILE A 89 6.33 -3.87 15.51
N PHE A 90 7.25 -2.90 15.46
CA PHE A 90 8.66 -3.09 15.80
C PHE A 90 9.00 -2.68 17.25
N THR A 91 8.44 -1.56 17.74
CA THR A 91 8.84 -0.95 19.02
C THR A 91 7.77 -1.01 20.09
N GLY A 92 6.51 -1.33 19.74
CA GLY A 92 5.37 -1.30 20.64
C GLY A 92 4.89 0.10 21.04
N LYS A 93 5.53 1.18 20.54
CA LYS A 93 5.11 2.57 20.78
C LYS A 93 3.73 2.84 20.18
N ALA A 94 2.95 3.73 20.80
CA ALA A 94 1.61 4.07 20.32
C ALA A 94 1.65 4.69 18.91
N SER A 95 0.65 4.37 18.09
CA SER A 95 0.50 4.82 16.72
C SER A 95 -0.99 5.02 16.42
N LYS A 96 -1.37 6.15 15.81
CA LYS A 96 -2.79 6.53 15.59
C LYS A 96 -3.32 6.25 14.18
N LYS A 97 -2.42 5.92 13.26
CA LYS A 97 -2.72 5.68 11.84
C LYS A 97 -1.77 4.61 11.31
N ARG A 98 -2.23 3.84 10.33
CA ARG A 98 -1.38 2.88 9.61
C ARG A 98 -0.60 3.60 8.52
N VAL A 99 0.64 3.16 8.33
CA VAL A 99 1.51 3.62 7.26
C VAL A 99 1.57 2.55 6.19
N VAL A 100 1.57 2.96 4.93
CA VAL A 100 1.71 2.04 3.80
C VAL A 100 3.20 1.79 3.54
N PHE A 101 3.60 0.53 3.54
CA PHE A 101 4.94 0.06 3.24
C PHE A 101 4.96 -0.70 1.92
N ALA A 102 6.07 -0.58 1.19
CA ALA A 102 6.34 -1.38 0.00
C ALA A 102 7.85 -1.53 -0.21
N ARG A 103 8.25 -2.52 -1.02
CA ARG A 103 9.62 -2.59 -1.55
C ARG A 103 9.94 -1.33 -2.36
N SER A 104 11.16 -0.83 -2.24
CA SER A 104 11.67 0.19 -3.16
C SER A 104 11.95 -0.42 -4.53
N TYR A 105 11.63 0.31 -5.61
CA TYR A 105 11.93 -0.07 -6.99
C TYR A 105 13.43 -0.14 -7.28
#